data_AF-A0A2U2HGR2-F1
#
_entry.id   AF-A0A2U2HGR2-F1
#
_cell.length_a   1.000
_cell.length_b   1.000
_cell.length_c   1.000
_cell.angle_alpha   90.00
_cell.angle_beta   90.00
_cell.angle_gamma   90.00
#
_symmetry.space_group_name_H-M   'P 1'
#
loop_
_entity.id
_entity.type
_entity.pdbx_description
1 polymer ?
#
loop_
_entity_poly.entity_id
_entity_poly.type
_entity_poly.pdbx_seq_one_letter_code
_entity_poly.pdbx_strand_id
1 'polypeptide(L)'
;MKMSTYLKGALSLGAATLGPLCFAACLTTEVEPNNSDKSANTGLCSATAASGTISSSSDYDWYKLDVAAAGAISINLAHDSGIDLDWYLYKATGSYVAYRSTASNPETGSYNATAAGTYYLRVKNYTGTGRYTLTATFPQSGTTQPPPPPVACTFPTGVNLGKTGNATPKATATTGGVMLMGGGPDVDAAIKWMNTKSGGGDFVVIRSTGTNGYNDYIYGLGGVNSVQTLLINTVAEANDACVVQTIKNAGAVFLAGGNQADYINYFKGQGVGNALNYLINTKGAPVGGTSAGMAIQGQYFHPGGAADDTSVLLKPTSIAIGNNFLSNSLMTNIVTDTHFLQRNRQPRLTTFLASSIYNYGAQWQSMRGISADEGTAVTIEANGAAKVFGVGYINFVSATGAAETLAPNTALTWFVGSQALRVYQVQGTATGTNTFNLGTWSGSGGTTRYWYVNNGTMTIN
;
A
#
# COMPACT_ATOMS: atom_id res chain seq x y z
N MET A 1 70.34 29.83 -40.40
CA MET A 1 70.71 29.82 -38.96
C MET A 1 69.45 30.16 -38.17
N LYS A 2 69.07 29.30 -37.21
CA LYS A 2 67.94 29.38 -36.25
C LYS A 2 66.53 29.19 -36.82
N MET A 3 65.90 28.01 -36.70
CA MET A 3 65.20 27.35 -35.56
C MET A 3 63.83 27.94 -35.19
N SER A 4 62.80 27.08 -35.36
CA SER A 4 61.61 26.87 -34.49
C SER A 4 60.64 28.06 -34.26
N THR A 5 59.31 27.96 -34.32
CA THR A 5 58.45 26.98 -33.65
C THR A 5 57.00 27.13 -34.16
N TYR A 6 56.31 26.01 -34.41
CA TYR A 6 54.85 25.93 -34.58
C TYR A 6 54.14 26.20 -33.25
N LEU A 7 53.29 27.22 -33.17
CA LEU A 7 52.33 27.37 -32.08
C LEU A 7 51.06 26.55 -32.41
N LYS A 8 50.91 25.40 -31.76
CA LYS A 8 49.62 24.72 -31.59
C LYS A 8 48.91 25.40 -30.43
N GLY A 9 47.77 26.05 -30.69
CA GLY A 9 46.83 26.47 -29.65
C GLY A 9 46.20 25.22 -29.02
N ALA A 10 46.59 24.89 -27.80
CA ALA A 10 45.89 23.90 -26.98
C ALA A 10 44.72 24.60 -26.27
N LEU A 11 43.49 24.13 -26.53
CA LEU A 11 42.35 24.40 -25.65
C LEU A 11 42.68 23.82 -24.26
N SER A 12 42.85 24.67 -23.25
CA SER A 12 42.74 24.24 -21.87
C SER A 12 41.27 24.05 -21.54
N LEU A 13 40.79 22.81 -21.47
CA LEU A 13 39.58 22.51 -20.71
C LEU A 13 39.91 22.79 -19.23
N GLY A 14 39.38 23.89 -18.70
CA GLY A 14 39.32 24.10 -17.27
C GLY A 14 38.46 23.01 -16.66
N ALA A 15 39.06 22.08 -15.93
CA ALA A 15 38.35 21.16 -15.07
C ALA A 15 37.69 21.98 -13.96
N ALA A 16 36.39 22.24 -14.07
CA ALA A 16 35.60 22.71 -12.95
C ALA A 16 35.58 21.58 -11.92
N THR A 17 36.35 21.75 -10.84
CA THR A 17 36.25 20.91 -9.65
C THR A 17 34.86 21.14 -9.04
N LEU A 18 33.91 20.26 -9.36
CA LEU A 18 32.69 20.12 -8.57
C LEU A 18 33.11 19.66 -7.18
N GLY A 19 33.13 20.59 -6.23
CA GLY A 19 33.22 20.25 -4.81
C GLY A 19 32.05 19.34 -4.42
N PRO A 20 32.24 18.43 -3.45
CA PRO A 20 31.17 17.53 -3.03
C PRO A 20 29.99 18.36 -2.51
N LEU A 21 28.83 18.20 -3.15
CA LEU A 21 27.56 18.62 -2.58
C LEU A 21 27.35 17.80 -1.31
N CYS A 22 27.58 18.41 -0.15
CA CYS A 22 27.25 17.82 1.14
C CYS A 22 25.72 17.74 1.22
N PHE A 23 25.15 16.55 1.08
CA PHE A 23 23.75 16.30 1.41
C PHE A 23 23.64 16.21 2.93
N ALA A 24 22.83 17.08 3.55
CA ALA A 24 22.50 16.96 4.97
C ALA A 24 21.61 15.73 5.16
N ALA A 25 22.00 14.81 6.05
CA ALA A 25 21.19 13.65 6.41
C ALA A 25 19.90 14.10 7.12
N CYS A 26 18.81 13.34 6.91
CA CYS A 26 17.57 13.58 7.63
C CYS A 26 17.74 13.41 9.14
N LEU A 27 17.10 14.28 9.89
CA LEU A 27 16.96 14.15 11.33
C LEU A 27 16.08 12.92 11.65
N THR A 28 16.66 11.92 12.29
CA THR A 28 15.95 10.71 12.78
C THR A 28 15.87 10.63 14.29
N THR A 29 16.59 11.50 14.99
CA THR A 29 16.57 11.64 16.44
C THR A 29 16.72 13.12 16.75
N GLU A 30 15.94 13.63 17.69
CA GLU A 30 16.07 15.00 18.15
C GLU A 30 17.48 15.30 18.67
N VAL A 31 17.84 16.58 18.70
CA VAL A 31 19.12 17.04 19.26
C VAL A 31 18.85 18.18 20.22
N GLU A 32 19.20 17.98 21.47
CA GLU A 32 19.02 18.98 22.52
C GLU A 32 20.21 19.97 22.58
N PRO A 33 20.00 21.24 22.94
CA PRO A 33 18.72 21.85 23.31
C PRO A 33 17.88 22.28 22.09
N ASN A 34 16.61 21.88 22.02
CA ASN A 34 15.67 22.31 20.97
C ASN A 34 14.43 23.06 21.52
N ASN A 35 14.54 23.53 22.77
CA ASN A 35 13.49 24.04 23.64
C ASN A 35 12.76 25.35 23.20
N SER A 36 13.07 25.86 22.01
CA SER A 36 12.49 27.07 21.43
C SER A 36 12.52 27.03 19.90
N ASP A 37 11.69 27.85 19.26
CA ASP A 37 11.69 28.04 17.80
C ASP A 37 13.07 28.44 17.24
N LYS A 38 13.85 29.24 17.99
CA LYS A 38 15.21 29.66 17.62
C LYS A 38 16.24 28.52 17.67
N SER A 39 15.99 27.52 18.50
CA SER A 39 16.84 26.34 18.67
C SER A 39 16.25 25.09 18.01
N ALA A 40 15.20 25.25 17.19
CA ALA A 40 14.48 24.14 16.61
C ALA A 40 15.41 23.20 15.85
N ASN A 41 15.21 21.89 16.00
CA ASN A 41 15.91 20.90 15.21
C ASN A 41 15.61 21.13 13.73
N THR A 42 16.67 21.19 12.93
CA THR A 42 16.59 21.38 11.48
C THR A 42 16.85 20.05 10.77
N GLY A 43 16.52 19.98 9.48
CA GLY A 43 16.76 18.76 8.70
C GLY A 43 15.73 17.66 8.90
N LEU A 44 14.56 17.96 9.47
CA LEU A 44 13.44 17.01 9.46
C LEU A 44 13.00 16.81 8.01
N CYS A 45 12.99 15.56 7.56
CA CYS A 45 12.59 15.20 6.20
C CYS A 45 11.13 14.74 6.14
N SER A 46 10.48 15.06 5.03
CA SER A 46 9.11 14.63 4.76
C SER A 46 8.98 13.09 4.83
N ALA A 47 7.93 12.62 5.51
CA ALA A 47 7.60 11.21 5.74
C ALA A 47 8.72 10.38 6.42
N THR A 48 9.64 11.04 7.11
CA THR A 48 10.70 10.42 7.91
C THR A 48 10.37 10.56 9.39
N ALA A 49 10.48 9.46 10.13
CA ALA A 49 10.25 9.44 11.56
C ALA A 49 11.48 10.00 12.29
N ALA A 50 11.24 10.91 13.23
CA ALA A 50 12.22 11.37 14.21
C ALA A 50 11.79 10.91 15.61
N SER A 51 12.69 10.26 16.33
CA SER A 51 12.48 9.93 17.74
C SER A 51 12.85 11.11 18.63
N GLY A 52 12.06 11.33 19.67
CA GLY A 52 12.35 12.33 20.70
C GLY A 52 11.86 11.91 22.08
N THR A 53 12.17 12.71 23.09
CA THR A 53 11.90 12.48 24.50
C THR A 53 11.60 13.80 25.20
N ILE A 54 10.34 13.97 25.62
CA ILE A 54 10.00 15.06 26.53
C ILE A 54 10.48 14.67 27.92
N SER A 55 11.58 15.25 28.38
CA SER A 55 12.29 14.91 29.62
C SER A 55 11.76 15.62 30.87
N SER A 56 11.03 16.73 30.70
CA SER A 56 10.40 17.50 31.78
C SER A 56 9.15 18.25 31.28
N SER A 57 8.35 18.84 32.18
CA SER A 57 7.19 19.66 31.79
C SER A 57 7.54 21.02 31.19
N SER A 58 8.80 21.43 31.29
CA SER A 58 9.34 22.60 30.63
C SER A 58 10.08 22.25 29.33
N ASP A 59 10.09 20.97 28.97
CA ASP A 59 10.77 20.47 27.78
C ASP A 59 9.84 20.56 26.56
N TYR A 60 10.26 21.33 25.57
CA TYR A 60 9.49 21.63 24.36
C TYR A 60 10.32 21.31 23.13
N ASP A 61 10.01 20.24 22.42
CA ASP A 61 10.77 19.93 21.22
C ASP A 61 10.26 20.72 20.02
N TRP A 62 11.10 21.61 19.49
CA TRP A 62 10.79 22.35 18.27
C TRP A 62 11.52 21.75 17.06
N TYR A 63 10.79 21.62 15.95
CA TYR A 63 11.29 21.13 14.67
C TYR A 63 11.01 22.16 13.58
N LYS A 64 11.99 22.44 12.73
CA LYS A 64 11.82 23.30 11.55
C LYS A 64 11.49 22.47 10.31
N LEU A 65 10.43 22.85 9.61
CA LEU A 65 9.97 22.28 8.35
C LEU A 65 10.20 23.29 7.22
N ASP A 66 10.93 22.88 6.19
CA ASP A 66 11.13 23.68 4.98
C ASP A 66 10.17 23.21 3.88
N VAL A 67 8.99 23.83 3.82
CA VAL A 67 7.90 23.46 2.90
C VAL A 67 8.11 24.15 1.56
N ALA A 68 8.28 23.36 0.52
CA ALA A 68 8.74 23.82 -0.78
C ALA A 68 7.66 24.32 -1.75
N ALA A 69 6.42 23.94 -1.51
CA ALA A 69 5.29 24.32 -2.36
C ALA A 69 4.00 24.28 -1.55
N ALA A 70 2.93 24.86 -2.09
CA ALA A 70 1.58 24.69 -1.55
C ALA A 70 1.23 23.18 -1.49
N GLY A 71 0.58 22.76 -0.41
CA GLY A 71 0.19 21.36 -0.20
C GLY A 71 -0.01 21.00 1.27
N ALA A 72 -0.42 19.76 1.53
CA ALA A 72 -0.73 19.29 2.88
C ALA A 72 0.54 19.06 3.70
N ILE A 73 0.55 19.58 4.92
CA ILE A 73 1.47 19.24 6.01
C ILE A 73 0.69 18.32 6.95
N SER A 74 0.98 17.02 6.92
CA SER A 74 0.34 16.00 7.77
C SER A 74 1.28 15.58 8.89
N ILE A 75 0.76 15.56 10.12
CA ILE A 75 1.53 15.28 11.33
C ILE A 75 0.97 14.01 11.99
N ASN A 76 1.87 13.14 12.40
CA ASN A 76 1.60 11.95 13.21
C ASN A 76 2.59 11.94 14.37
N LEU A 77 2.07 12.08 15.59
CA LEU A 77 2.82 12.02 16.84
C LEU A 77 2.36 10.77 17.61
N ALA A 78 3.22 9.76 17.69
CA ALA A 78 3.00 8.59 18.54
C ALA A 78 3.88 8.71 19.79
N HIS A 79 3.40 8.31 20.95
CA HIS A 79 4.16 8.40 22.20
C HIS A 79 4.04 7.14 23.04
N ASP A 80 4.85 7.01 24.09
CA ASP A 80 4.78 5.86 25.00
C ASP A 80 3.39 5.74 25.68
N SER A 81 3.06 4.55 26.17
CA SER A 81 1.84 4.33 26.94
C SER A 81 1.92 5.02 28.31
N GLY A 82 0.84 5.68 28.75
CA GLY A 82 0.76 6.31 30.06
C GLY A 82 1.27 7.76 30.12
N ILE A 83 1.60 8.34 28.97
CA ILE A 83 1.85 9.78 28.81
C ILE A 83 0.88 10.35 27.78
N ASP A 84 0.77 11.67 27.72
CA ASP A 84 -0.07 12.41 26.77
C ASP A 84 0.72 13.61 26.25
N LEU A 85 1.02 13.60 24.95
CA LEU A 85 1.82 14.62 24.29
C LEU A 85 1.00 15.29 23.18
N ASP A 86 1.10 16.61 23.11
CA ASP A 86 0.41 17.45 22.13
C ASP A 86 1.38 17.95 21.06
N TRP A 87 0.86 18.31 19.89
CA TRP A 87 1.62 19.06 18.88
C TRP A 87 0.95 20.34 18.39
N TYR A 88 1.78 21.32 18.04
CA TYR A 88 1.36 22.64 17.54
C TYR A 88 2.22 23.03 16.34
N LEU A 89 1.58 23.30 15.20
CA LEU A 89 2.22 23.74 13.97
C LEU A 89 2.11 25.26 13.83
N TYR A 90 3.23 25.93 13.66
CA TYR A 90 3.37 27.38 13.48
C TYR A 90 3.88 27.70 12.08
N LYS A 91 3.51 28.89 11.58
CA LYS A 91 4.24 29.54 10.48
C LYS A 91 5.53 30.15 11.00
N ALA A 92 6.39 30.64 10.10
CA ALA A 92 7.63 31.32 10.48
C ALA A 92 7.44 32.52 11.44
N THR A 93 6.27 33.15 11.41
CA THR A 93 5.86 34.20 12.35
C THR A 93 4.39 34.04 12.72
N GLY A 94 4.00 34.53 13.91
CA GLY A 94 2.63 34.53 14.38
C GLY A 94 2.22 33.29 15.19
N SER A 95 0.92 33.12 15.40
CA SER A 95 0.34 32.00 16.17
C SER A 95 0.34 30.68 15.40
N TYR A 96 0.08 29.58 16.11
CA TYR A 96 -0.10 28.26 15.49
C TYR A 96 -1.27 28.26 14.49
N VAL A 97 -1.14 27.45 13.45
CA VAL A 97 -2.11 27.31 12.34
C VAL A 97 -2.83 25.96 12.35
N ALA A 98 -2.28 24.98 13.06
CA ALA A 98 -2.94 23.72 13.38
C ALA A 98 -2.35 23.17 14.68
N TYR A 99 -3.13 22.40 15.42
CA TYR A 99 -2.68 21.70 16.62
C TYR A 99 -3.58 20.48 16.88
N ARG A 100 -3.06 19.53 17.67
CA ARG A 100 -3.86 18.52 18.36
C ARG A 100 -3.44 18.48 19.81
N SER A 101 -4.45 18.36 20.66
CA SER A 101 -4.31 18.31 22.11
C SER A 101 -5.39 17.40 22.67
N THR A 102 -5.24 16.12 22.36
CA THR A 102 -6.19 15.03 22.62
C THR A 102 -5.42 13.86 23.23
N ALA A 103 -6.09 13.02 24.02
CA ALA A 103 -5.46 11.80 24.55
C ALA A 103 -5.26 10.67 23.50
N SER A 104 -5.23 11.00 22.20
CA SER A 104 -5.13 10.00 21.12
C SER A 104 -3.67 9.59 20.91
N ASN A 105 -3.42 8.30 20.68
CA ASN A 105 -2.08 7.83 20.34
C ASN A 105 -2.16 6.86 19.15
N PRO A 106 -1.71 7.26 17.94
CA PRO A 106 -1.07 8.52 17.62
C PRO A 106 -2.02 9.72 17.55
N GLU A 107 -1.52 10.89 17.91
CA GLU A 107 -2.14 12.18 17.62
C GLU A 107 -1.88 12.57 16.17
N THR A 108 -2.96 12.74 15.39
CA THR A 108 -2.86 13.04 13.95
C THR A 108 -3.65 14.27 13.54
N GLY A 109 -3.12 14.99 12.55
CA GLY A 109 -3.83 16.09 11.91
C GLY A 109 -3.06 16.65 10.72
N SER A 110 -3.68 17.61 10.04
CA SER A 110 -3.08 18.21 8.85
C SER A 110 -3.39 19.69 8.74
N TYR A 111 -2.55 20.39 7.97
CA TYR A 111 -2.72 21.77 7.57
C TYR A 111 -2.39 21.92 6.08
N ASN A 112 -3.26 22.58 5.32
CA ASN A 112 -2.98 22.88 3.91
C ASN A 112 -2.21 24.19 3.80
N ALA A 113 -0.91 24.10 3.50
CA ALA A 113 -0.08 25.24 3.19
C ALA A 113 -0.49 25.83 1.83
N THR A 114 -0.75 27.13 1.77
CA THR A 114 -1.18 27.83 0.56
C THR A 114 -0.02 28.28 -0.32
N ALA A 115 1.21 28.21 0.19
CA ALA A 115 2.44 28.57 -0.51
C ALA A 115 3.64 27.84 0.13
N ALA A 116 4.79 27.89 -0.54
CA ALA A 116 6.07 27.52 0.07
C ALA A 116 6.38 28.41 1.27
N GLY A 117 7.09 27.87 2.27
CA GLY A 117 7.51 28.63 3.44
C GLY A 117 8.10 27.77 4.54
N THR A 118 8.68 28.43 5.53
CA THR A 118 9.16 27.77 6.75
C THR A 118 8.02 27.65 7.76
N TYR A 119 7.91 26.46 8.34
CA TYR A 119 6.99 26.13 9.43
C TYR A 119 7.78 25.57 10.61
N TYR A 120 7.20 25.67 11.80
CA TYR A 120 7.75 25.10 13.02
C TYR A 120 6.74 24.18 13.68
N LEU A 121 7.15 22.97 14.04
CA LEU A 121 6.33 22.03 14.77
C LEU A 121 6.87 21.91 16.20
N ARG A 122 6.02 22.21 17.18
CA ARG A 122 6.35 22.04 18.59
C ARG A 122 5.63 20.81 19.14
N VAL A 123 6.36 19.91 19.78
CA VAL A 123 5.84 18.86 20.65
C VAL A 123 5.95 19.30 22.10
N LYS A 124 4.96 19.00 22.92
CA LYS A 124 4.98 19.29 24.36
C LYS A 124 4.18 18.26 25.13
N ASN A 125 4.45 18.10 26.42
CA ASN A 125 3.55 17.31 27.25
C ASN A 125 2.24 18.04 27.58
N TYR A 126 1.17 17.25 27.66
CA TYR A 126 -0.03 17.57 28.41
C TYR A 126 0.00 16.88 29.77
N THR A 127 0.27 15.57 29.80
CA THR A 127 0.54 14.81 31.03
C THR A 127 1.70 13.82 30.86
N GLY A 128 2.49 13.63 31.91
CA GLY A 128 3.66 12.75 31.87
C GLY A 128 4.84 13.30 31.06
N THR A 129 5.89 12.49 30.97
CA THR A 129 7.15 12.74 30.26
C THR A 129 7.63 11.40 29.71
N GLY A 130 8.14 11.36 28.48
CA GLY A 130 8.64 10.11 27.91
C GLY A 130 8.89 10.21 26.41
N ARG A 131 9.09 9.06 25.78
CA ARG A 131 9.51 9.01 24.38
C ARG A 131 8.34 9.19 23.45
N TYR A 132 8.66 9.71 22.27
CA TYR A 132 7.75 9.80 21.16
C TYR A 132 8.45 9.57 19.83
N THR A 133 7.63 9.30 18.82
CA THR A 133 7.99 9.26 17.42
C THR A 133 7.15 10.26 16.67
N LEU A 134 7.81 11.22 16.03
CA LEU A 134 7.20 12.27 15.23
C LEU A 134 7.43 11.99 13.75
N THR A 135 6.36 11.99 12.96
CA THR A 135 6.44 11.94 11.49
C THR A 135 5.64 13.09 10.88
N ALA A 136 6.30 13.94 10.10
CA ALA A 136 5.67 15.00 9.33
C ALA A 136 5.80 14.72 7.82
N THR A 137 4.70 14.79 7.08
CA THR A 137 4.67 14.67 5.61
C THR A 137 4.28 16.00 5.00
N PHE A 138 5.15 16.58 4.18
CA PHE A 138 4.95 17.90 3.57
C PHE A 138 5.65 18.00 2.20
N PRO A 139 5.24 18.93 1.31
CA PRO A 139 5.95 19.20 0.07
C PRO A 139 7.37 19.69 0.37
N GLN A 140 8.41 18.99 -0.11
CA GLN A 140 9.82 19.33 0.12
C GLN A 140 10.57 19.40 -1.23
N SER A 141 11.45 20.39 -1.41
CA SER A 141 12.22 20.63 -2.63
C SER A 141 13.46 19.75 -2.62
N GLY A 142 13.73 19.03 -3.70
CA GLY A 142 15.06 18.49 -3.96
C GLY A 142 15.52 17.32 -3.08
N THR A 143 14.61 16.53 -2.51
CA THR A 143 14.95 15.20 -1.99
C THR A 143 14.08 14.13 -2.64
N THR A 144 14.39 13.81 -3.91
CA THR A 144 14.65 12.40 -4.18
C THR A 144 15.92 12.05 -3.40
N GLN A 145 15.79 11.87 -2.08
CA GLN A 145 16.83 11.21 -1.34
C GLN A 145 16.89 9.79 -1.93
N PRO A 146 18.00 9.37 -2.58
CA PRO A 146 18.25 7.94 -2.70
C PRO A 146 18.14 7.40 -1.28
N PRO A 147 17.51 6.23 -1.06
CA PRO A 147 17.43 5.66 0.28
C PRO A 147 18.79 5.80 0.97
N PRO A 148 18.83 6.10 2.29
CA PRO A 148 20.09 6.28 3.00
C PRO A 148 21.07 5.20 2.54
N PRO A 149 22.37 5.53 2.30
CA PRO A 149 23.35 4.53 1.90
C PRO A 149 23.17 3.35 2.83
N PRO A 150 23.08 2.10 2.32
CA PRO A 150 22.59 0.99 3.12
C PRO A 150 23.44 0.94 4.38
N VAL A 151 22.87 1.39 5.51
CA VAL A 151 23.22 0.79 6.78
C VAL A 151 23.00 -0.66 6.48
N ALA A 152 24.07 -1.46 6.56
CA ALA A 152 23.98 -2.89 6.31
C ALA A 152 22.86 -3.40 7.21
N CYS A 153 21.68 -3.56 6.63
CA CYS A 153 20.47 -3.73 7.39
C CYS A 153 20.35 -5.23 7.54
N THR A 154 20.68 -5.69 8.74
CA THR A 154 20.66 -7.11 9.04
C THR A 154 19.22 -7.51 9.30
N PHE A 155 18.63 -8.21 8.32
CA PHE A 155 17.31 -8.80 8.51
C PHE A 155 17.32 -9.80 9.67
N PRO A 156 16.19 -9.96 10.39
CA PRO A 156 16.02 -11.08 11.30
C PRO A 156 16.29 -12.41 10.58
N THR A 157 16.82 -13.39 11.32
CA THR A 157 17.15 -14.72 10.79
C THR A 157 15.92 -15.35 10.14
N GLY A 158 16.06 -15.79 8.88
CA GLY A 158 15.00 -16.47 8.14
C GLY A 158 14.06 -15.54 7.37
N VAL A 159 14.14 -14.21 7.56
CA VAL A 159 13.27 -13.26 6.85
C VAL A 159 13.68 -13.08 5.39
N ASN A 160 14.96 -12.85 5.13
CA ASN A 160 15.45 -12.67 3.77
C ASN A 160 15.72 -14.04 3.12
N LEU A 161 14.83 -14.47 2.22
CA LEU A 161 15.00 -15.73 1.48
C LEU A 161 15.92 -15.59 0.25
N GLY A 162 16.59 -14.46 0.10
CA GLY A 162 17.56 -14.21 -0.95
C GLY A 162 17.04 -13.28 -2.05
N LYS A 163 17.98 -12.87 -2.90
CA LYS A 163 17.80 -11.90 -3.98
C LYS A 163 18.40 -12.44 -5.27
N THR A 164 17.67 -12.31 -6.38
CA THR A 164 18.16 -12.57 -7.74
C THR A 164 18.29 -11.26 -8.49
N GLY A 165 19.37 -11.07 -9.26
CA GLY A 165 19.66 -9.84 -10.00
C GLY A 165 20.71 -8.98 -9.33
N ASN A 166 20.62 -7.65 -9.49
CA ASN A 166 21.62 -6.74 -8.98
C ASN A 166 21.60 -6.65 -7.43
N ALA A 167 22.77 -6.72 -6.82
CA ALA A 167 22.91 -6.60 -5.36
C ALA A 167 22.54 -5.19 -4.87
N THR A 168 22.91 -4.16 -5.63
CA THR A 168 22.66 -2.75 -5.31
C THR A 168 21.22 -2.36 -5.65
N PRO A 169 20.45 -1.83 -4.68
CA PRO A 169 19.11 -1.32 -4.94
C PRO A 169 19.11 -0.21 -5.98
N LYS A 170 18.04 -0.12 -6.78
CA LYS A 170 17.88 0.90 -7.81
C LYS A 170 16.58 1.66 -7.59
N ALA A 171 16.72 2.92 -7.21
CA ALA A 171 15.60 3.85 -7.15
C ALA A 171 15.15 4.21 -8.58
N THR A 172 13.84 4.11 -8.83
CA THR A 172 13.21 4.39 -10.12
C THR A 172 11.91 5.16 -9.92
N ALA A 173 11.51 5.92 -10.95
CA ALA A 173 10.15 6.44 -11.01
C ALA A 173 9.20 5.27 -11.30
N THR A 174 8.20 5.10 -10.44
CA THR A 174 7.18 4.05 -10.57
C THR A 174 5.88 4.63 -11.09
N THR A 175 5.01 3.76 -11.61
CA THR A 175 3.61 4.12 -11.87
C THR A 175 2.69 3.18 -11.12
N GLY A 176 1.69 3.73 -10.43
CA GLY A 176 0.80 2.96 -9.58
C GLY A 176 -0.15 2.05 -10.37
N GLY A 177 -0.78 1.14 -9.64
CA GLY A 177 -1.80 0.23 -10.14
C GLY A 177 -1.95 -1.01 -9.26
N VAL A 178 -2.93 -1.84 -9.58
CA VAL A 178 -3.28 -3.04 -8.81
C VAL A 178 -3.26 -4.26 -9.71
N MET A 179 -2.72 -5.36 -9.24
CA MET A 179 -2.75 -6.64 -9.94
C MET A 179 -3.38 -7.73 -9.06
N LEU A 180 -4.48 -8.31 -9.55
CA LEU A 180 -5.26 -9.32 -8.84
C LEU A 180 -5.17 -10.64 -9.60
N MET A 181 -4.52 -11.66 -9.02
CA MET A 181 -4.37 -13.00 -9.61
C MET A 181 -5.16 -14.06 -8.85
N GLY A 182 -5.88 -14.92 -9.57
CA GLY A 182 -6.76 -15.92 -8.96
C GLY A 182 -6.06 -17.12 -8.30
N GLY A 183 -4.74 -17.26 -8.42
CA GLY A 183 -4.00 -18.44 -7.96
C GLY A 183 -3.78 -19.48 -9.06
N GLY A 184 -3.29 -20.66 -8.68
CA GLY A 184 -2.88 -21.69 -9.63
C GLY A 184 -1.63 -21.26 -10.42
N PRO A 185 -1.51 -21.60 -11.72
CA PRO A 185 -0.41 -21.13 -12.55
C PRO A 185 -0.32 -19.60 -12.59
N ASP A 186 0.89 -19.05 -12.49
CA ASP A 186 1.10 -17.61 -12.60
C ASP A 186 0.86 -17.10 -14.04
N VAL A 187 0.46 -15.84 -14.17
CA VAL A 187 0.18 -15.19 -15.46
C VAL A 187 1.31 -14.23 -15.83
N ASP A 188 2.26 -14.69 -16.66
CA ASP A 188 3.43 -13.95 -17.13
C ASP A 188 3.12 -12.50 -17.54
N ALA A 189 2.08 -12.30 -18.34
CA ALA A 189 1.72 -11.00 -18.89
C ALA A 189 1.38 -9.98 -17.79
N ALA A 190 0.73 -10.44 -16.70
CA ALA A 190 0.35 -9.58 -15.60
C ALA A 190 1.55 -9.26 -14.68
N ILE A 191 2.48 -10.20 -14.49
CA ILE A 191 3.74 -9.93 -13.79
C ILE A 191 4.62 -8.99 -14.61
N LYS A 192 4.74 -9.18 -15.93
CA LYS A 192 5.45 -8.26 -16.84
C LYS A 192 4.86 -6.85 -16.80
N TRP A 193 3.53 -6.73 -16.66
CA TRP A 193 2.89 -5.45 -16.42
C TRP A 193 3.39 -4.82 -15.11
N MET A 194 3.45 -5.55 -14.00
CA MET A 194 4.04 -5.04 -12.75
C MET A 194 5.52 -4.66 -12.89
N ASN A 195 6.32 -5.48 -13.59
CA ASN A 195 7.72 -5.17 -13.87
C ASN A 195 7.85 -3.84 -14.61
N THR A 196 7.00 -3.59 -15.61
CA THR A 196 6.96 -2.32 -16.34
C THR A 196 6.59 -1.16 -15.42
N LYS A 197 5.57 -1.34 -14.56
CA LYS A 197 5.13 -0.35 -13.57
C LYS A 197 6.19 -0.01 -12.52
N SER A 198 7.13 -0.92 -12.27
CA SER A 198 8.27 -0.70 -11.38
C SER A 198 9.31 0.30 -11.92
N GLY A 199 9.25 0.65 -13.21
CA GLY A 199 10.24 1.51 -13.86
C GLY A 199 11.64 0.89 -13.93
N GLY A 200 11.76 -0.43 -13.80
CA GLY A 200 13.03 -1.13 -13.74
C GLY A 200 13.71 -1.11 -12.36
N GLY A 201 12.93 -0.88 -11.30
CA GLY A 201 13.41 -0.88 -9.91
C GLY A 201 13.46 -2.29 -9.30
N ASP A 202 13.66 -2.36 -7.99
CA ASP A 202 13.65 -3.63 -7.25
C ASP A 202 12.23 -4.15 -7.06
N PHE A 203 12.05 -5.46 -7.22
CA PHE A 203 10.77 -6.14 -7.04
C PHE A 203 10.81 -6.94 -5.74
N VAL A 204 9.84 -6.76 -4.85
CA VAL A 204 9.77 -7.48 -3.58
C VAL A 204 8.60 -8.44 -3.57
N VAL A 205 8.87 -9.70 -3.26
CA VAL A 205 7.87 -10.73 -3.02
C VAL A 205 7.70 -10.88 -1.52
N ILE A 206 6.48 -10.74 -1.01
CA ILE A 206 6.17 -10.95 0.41
C ILE A 206 5.44 -12.27 0.58
N ARG A 207 5.86 -13.04 1.58
CA ARG A 207 5.25 -14.33 1.95
C ARG A 207 5.09 -14.43 3.47
N SER A 208 4.06 -15.17 3.93
CA SER A 208 4.00 -15.68 5.31
C SER A 208 4.54 -17.11 5.45
N THR A 209 4.64 -17.85 4.34
CA THR A 209 5.10 -19.24 4.27
C THR A 209 5.74 -19.55 2.91
N GLY A 210 6.51 -20.63 2.84
CA GLY A 210 7.10 -21.14 1.60
C GLY A 210 8.52 -20.61 1.34
N THR A 211 8.93 -20.62 0.07
CA THR A 211 10.31 -20.35 -0.36
C THR A 211 10.40 -19.18 -1.35
N ASN A 212 11.61 -18.88 -1.82
CA ASN A 212 11.93 -17.82 -2.79
C ASN A 212 11.68 -18.19 -4.27
N GLY A 213 10.81 -19.16 -4.56
CA GLY A 213 10.59 -19.67 -5.92
C GLY A 213 10.16 -18.62 -6.98
N TYR A 214 9.71 -17.44 -6.55
CA TYR A 214 9.38 -16.33 -7.44
C TYR A 214 10.60 -15.54 -7.94
N ASN A 215 11.75 -15.61 -7.26
CA ASN A 215 12.89 -14.75 -7.57
C ASN A 215 13.37 -14.92 -9.01
N ASP A 216 13.79 -16.12 -9.38
CA ASP A 216 14.34 -16.41 -10.71
C ASP A 216 13.29 -16.30 -11.81
N TYR A 217 12.06 -16.73 -11.51
CA TYR A 217 10.94 -16.62 -12.44
C TYR A 217 10.63 -15.16 -12.79
N ILE A 218 10.36 -14.30 -11.80
CA ILE A 218 10.02 -12.88 -12.05
C ILE A 218 11.21 -12.14 -12.68
N TYR A 219 12.44 -12.43 -12.25
CA TYR A 219 13.64 -11.82 -12.82
C TYR A 219 13.83 -12.26 -14.28
N GLY A 220 13.58 -13.53 -14.60
CA GLY A 220 13.64 -14.08 -15.95
C GLY A 220 12.60 -13.50 -16.92
N LEU A 221 11.49 -12.95 -16.42
CA LEU A 221 10.53 -12.21 -17.24
C LEU A 221 11.06 -10.82 -17.68
N GLY A 222 12.12 -10.33 -17.05
CA GLY A 222 12.83 -9.09 -17.38
C GLY A 222 12.14 -7.81 -16.91
N GLY A 223 12.86 -6.68 -17.04
CA GLY A 223 12.32 -5.35 -16.74
C GLY A 223 12.36 -4.91 -15.28
N VAL A 224 13.15 -5.58 -14.43
CA VAL A 224 13.38 -5.23 -13.01
C VAL A 224 14.88 -5.25 -12.69
N ASN A 225 15.30 -4.53 -11.65
CA ASN A 225 16.69 -4.49 -11.19
C ASN A 225 17.09 -5.75 -10.42
N SER A 226 16.22 -6.18 -9.51
CA SER A 226 16.38 -7.38 -8.71
C SER A 226 15.01 -7.88 -8.26
N VAL A 227 14.94 -9.13 -7.85
CA VAL A 227 13.78 -9.71 -7.15
C VAL A 227 14.25 -10.24 -5.81
N GLN A 228 13.61 -9.80 -4.73
CA GLN A 228 13.92 -10.25 -3.38
C GLN A 228 12.67 -10.79 -2.69
N THR A 229 12.77 -11.98 -2.08
CA THR A 229 11.67 -12.55 -1.30
C THR A 229 11.89 -12.32 0.20
N LEU A 230 10.88 -11.76 0.86
CA LEU A 230 10.81 -11.62 2.31
C LEU A 230 9.75 -12.59 2.86
N LEU A 231 10.18 -13.49 3.76
CA LEU A 231 9.32 -14.35 4.56
C LEU A 231 9.07 -13.67 5.90
N ILE A 232 7.84 -13.28 6.18
CA ILE A 232 7.47 -12.51 7.36
C ILE A 232 6.29 -13.23 8.01
N ASN A 233 6.55 -13.89 9.14
CA ASN A 233 5.59 -14.74 9.83
C ASN A 233 5.38 -14.36 11.31
N THR A 234 5.90 -13.20 11.72
CA THR A 234 5.61 -12.60 13.02
C THR A 234 5.35 -11.09 12.91
N VAL A 235 4.68 -10.54 13.92
CA VAL A 235 4.49 -9.08 14.06
C VAL A 235 5.83 -8.36 14.28
N ALA A 236 6.79 -9.00 14.96
CA ALA A 236 8.11 -8.41 15.19
C ALA A 236 8.87 -8.22 13.87
N GLU A 237 8.90 -9.24 13.01
CA GLU A 237 9.51 -9.14 11.67
C GLU A 237 8.76 -8.14 10.79
N ALA A 238 7.43 -8.06 10.91
CA ALA A 238 6.64 -7.08 10.16
C ALA A 238 6.91 -5.63 10.57
N ASN A 239 7.46 -5.41 11.78
CA ASN A 239 7.86 -4.09 12.28
C ASN A 239 9.37 -3.85 12.19
N ASP A 240 10.13 -4.82 11.68
CA ASP A 240 11.57 -4.68 11.52
C ASP A 240 11.91 -3.56 10.52
N ALA A 241 12.85 -2.71 10.89
CA ALA A 241 13.21 -1.52 10.11
C ALA A 241 13.79 -1.89 8.73
N CYS A 242 14.53 -3.00 8.61
CA CYS A 242 15.10 -3.45 7.35
C CYS A 242 14.01 -3.95 6.40
N VAL A 243 13.06 -4.73 6.94
CA VAL A 243 11.88 -5.19 6.21
C VAL A 243 11.08 -4.01 5.67
N VAL A 244 10.71 -3.09 6.56
CA VAL A 244 9.90 -1.90 6.22
C VAL A 244 10.60 -1.06 5.17
N GLN A 245 11.89 -0.77 5.34
CA GLN A 245 12.64 0.05 4.40
C GLN A 245 12.82 -0.63 3.05
N THR A 246 13.04 -1.95 3.02
CA THR A 246 13.13 -2.73 1.78
C THR A 246 11.83 -2.65 0.99
N ILE A 247 10.68 -2.78 1.67
CA ILE A 247 9.36 -2.65 1.05
C ILE A 247 9.13 -1.22 0.55
N LYS A 248 9.39 -0.18 1.36
CA LYS A 248 9.23 1.23 0.93
C LYS A 248 10.13 1.58 -0.27
N ASN A 249 11.30 0.96 -0.37
CA ASN A 249 12.23 1.17 -1.48
C ASN A 249 11.85 0.40 -2.75
N ALA A 250 11.03 -0.64 -2.66
CA ALA A 250 10.64 -1.48 -3.79
C ALA A 250 9.97 -0.66 -4.91
N GLY A 251 10.33 -0.96 -6.15
CA GLY A 251 9.64 -0.49 -7.34
C GLY A 251 8.31 -1.20 -7.57
N ALA A 252 8.14 -2.43 -7.07
CA ALA A 252 6.88 -3.18 -7.09
C ALA A 252 6.83 -4.18 -5.93
N VAL A 253 5.62 -4.47 -5.43
CA VAL A 253 5.43 -5.51 -4.40
C VAL A 253 4.38 -6.53 -4.83
N PHE A 254 4.73 -7.80 -4.73
CA PHE A 254 3.84 -8.94 -4.97
C PHE A 254 3.58 -9.74 -3.69
N LEU A 255 2.32 -9.86 -3.30
CA LEU A 255 1.86 -10.68 -2.19
C LEU A 255 1.58 -12.10 -2.71
N ALA A 256 2.39 -13.07 -2.28
CA ALA A 256 2.26 -14.44 -2.76
C ALA A 256 1.01 -15.15 -2.20
N GLY A 257 0.75 -16.35 -2.70
CA GLY A 257 -0.24 -17.25 -2.08
C GLY A 257 0.16 -17.70 -0.67
N GLY A 258 -0.76 -18.33 0.05
CA GLY A 258 -0.58 -18.77 1.42
C GLY A 258 -1.92 -18.77 2.17
N ASN A 259 -1.88 -18.44 3.46
CA ASN A 259 -3.07 -18.22 4.26
C ASN A 259 -3.30 -16.71 4.45
N GLN A 260 -4.42 -16.19 3.95
CA GLN A 260 -4.79 -14.78 4.12
C GLN A 260 -4.82 -14.32 5.59
N ALA A 261 -5.10 -15.22 6.55
CA ALA A 261 -5.13 -14.87 7.97
C ALA A 261 -3.76 -14.38 8.45
N ASP A 262 -2.69 -15.02 7.99
CA ASP A 262 -1.32 -14.69 8.37
C ASP A 262 -0.97 -13.27 7.94
N TYR A 263 -1.28 -12.91 6.68
CA TYR A 263 -1.04 -11.56 6.16
C TYR A 263 -1.75 -10.51 7.00
N ILE A 264 -3.01 -10.77 7.37
CA ILE A 264 -3.79 -9.83 8.17
C ILE A 264 -3.25 -9.74 9.59
N ASN A 265 -2.99 -10.88 10.24
CA ASN A 265 -2.52 -10.94 11.63
C ASN A 265 -1.14 -10.33 11.81
N TYR A 266 -0.25 -10.48 10.82
CA TYR A 266 1.12 -9.98 10.92
C TYR A 266 1.29 -8.57 10.36
N PHE A 267 0.51 -8.15 9.36
CA PHE A 267 0.80 -6.91 8.63
C PHE A 267 -0.19 -5.77 8.87
N LYS A 268 -1.47 -6.07 9.21
CA LYS A 268 -2.48 -5.02 9.36
C LYS A 268 -2.18 -4.13 10.57
N GLY A 269 -2.01 -2.83 10.33
CA GLY A 269 -1.63 -1.86 11.35
C GLY A 269 -0.16 -1.94 11.78
N GLN A 270 0.64 -2.77 11.12
CA GLN A 270 2.07 -2.96 11.41
C GLN A 270 2.94 -2.32 10.31
N GLY A 271 4.25 -2.33 10.51
CA GLY A 271 5.24 -1.72 9.62
C GLY A 271 5.09 -2.13 8.15
N VAL A 272 4.95 -3.43 7.87
CA VAL A 272 4.68 -3.95 6.50
C VAL A 272 3.40 -3.37 5.91
N GLY A 273 2.28 -3.39 6.65
CA GLY A 273 1.02 -2.81 6.18
C GLY A 273 1.14 -1.31 5.90
N ASN A 274 1.84 -0.58 6.77
CA ASN A 274 2.13 0.84 6.59
C ASN A 274 3.01 1.10 5.36
N ALA A 275 4.02 0.24 5.13
CA ALA A 275 4.88 0.32 3.96
C ALA A 275 4.12 0.05 2.65
N LEU A 276 3.25 -0.95 2.62
CA LEU A 276 2.36 -1.23 1.48
C LEU A 276 1.45 -0.02 1.18
N ASN A 277 0.86 0.57 2.22
CA ASN A 277 0.04 1.77 2.07
C ASN A 277 0.84 2.98 1.59
N TYR A 278 2.09 3.15 2.02
CA TYR A 278 3.01 4.17 1.49
C TYR A 278 3.29 3.95 -0.01
N LEU A 279 3.51 2.71 -0.44
CA LEU A 279 3.72 2.40 -1.85
C LEU A 279 2.51 2.80 -2.71
N ILE A 280 1.30 2.47 -2.24
CA ILE A 280 0.05 2.74 -2.94
C ILE A 280 -0.24 4.25 -2.99
N ASN A 281 -0.18 4.93 -1.85
CA ASN A 281 -0.74 6.28 -1.70
C ASN A 281 0.28 7.41 -1.86
N THR A 282 1.56 7.15 -1.58
CA THR A 282 2.60 8.18 -1.56
C THR A 282 3.61 7.98 -2.69
N LYS A 283 4.16 6.77 -2.83
CA LYS A 283 5.17 6.50 -3.85
C LYS A 283 4.57 6.33 -5.24
N GLY A 284 3.36 5.77 -5.32
CA GLY A 284 2.75 5.39 -6.59
C GLY A 284 3.45 4.19 -7.22
N ALA A 285 3.71 3.14 -6.44
CA ALA A 285 4.25 1.87 -6.91
C ALA A 285 3.13 0.81 -6.99
N PRO A 286 3.18 -0.13 -7.94
CA PRO A 286 2.20 -1.19 -8.07
C PRO A 286 2.29 -2.16 -6.88
N VAL A 287 1.13 -2.51 -6.33
CA VAL A 287 0.98 -3.61 -5.39
C VAL A 287 0.03 -4.63 -6.03
N GLY A 288 0.44 -5.89 -6.05
CA GLY A 288 -0.34 -6.97 -6.60
C GLY A 288 -0.19 -8.25 -5.80
N GLY A 289 -0.87 -9.31 -6.22
CA GLY A 289 -0.79 -10.57 -5.51
C GLY A 289 -1.64 -11.67 -6.10
N THR A 290 -1.40 -12.89 -5.61
CA THR A 290 -2.07 -14.11 -6.06
C THR A 290 -2.71 -14.87 -4.92
N SER A 291 -3.85 -15.53 -5.18
CA SER A 291 -4.53 -16.36 -4.18
C SER A 291 -4.83 -15.55 -2.89
N ALA A 292 -4.27 -15.94 -1.74
CA ALA A 292 -4.36 -15.17 -0.49
C ALA A 292 -3.93 -13.71 -0.65
N GLY A 293 -2.84 -13.45 -1.39
CA GLY A 293 -2.34 -12.10 -1.65
C GLY A 293 -3.27 -11.25 -2.52
N MET A 294 -4.12 -11.86 -3.37
CA MET A 294 -5.22 -11.14 -4.03
C MET A 294 -6.41 -10.94 -3.09
N ALA A 295 -6.77 -11.96 -2.31
CA ALA A 295 -7.97 -11.97 -1.47
C ALA A 295 -8.03 -10.83 -0.43
N ILE A 296 -6.88 -10.29 -0.04
CA ILE A 296 -6.72 -9.22 0.96
C ILE A 296 -6.58 -7.81 0.37
N GLN A 297 -6.70 -7.63 -0.95
CA GLN A 297 -6.49 -6.32 -1.59
C GLN A 297 -7.73 -5.44 -1.69
N GLY A 298 -8.93 -6.02 -1.58
CA GLY A 298 -10.17 -5.25 -1.46
C GLY A 298 -10.18 -4.36 -0.21
N GLN A 299 -10.97 -3.28 -0.23
CA GLN A 299 -11.24 -2.53 1.01
C GLN A 299 -11.80 -3.46 2.08
N TYR A 300 -12.68 -4.38 1.68
CA TYR A 300 -13.18 -5.46 2.50
C TYR A 300 -12.49 -6.77 2.10
N PHE A 301 -12.16 -7.59 3.09
CA PHE A 301 -11.52 -8.88 2.86
C PHE A 301 -12.03 -9.92 3.85
N HIS A 302 -12.00 -11.18 3.45
CA HIS A 302 -12.20 -12.29 4.37
C HIS A 302 -10.84 -12.82 4.84
N PRO A 303 -10.57 -12.92 6.16
CA PRO A 303 -9.26 -13.34 6.67
C PRO A 303 -8.99 -14.83 6.52
N GLY A 304 -9.90 -15.62 5.93
CA GLY A 304 -9.73 -17.05 5.67
C GLY A 304 -10.52 -17.97 6.57
N GLY A 305 -10.64 -19.23 6.13
CA GLY A 305 -11.41 -20.27 6.81
C GLY A 305 -12.90 -20.34 6.45
N ALA A 306 -13.46 -19.45 5.61
CA ALA A 306 -14.81 -19.61 5.11
C ALA A 306 -14.94 -20.86 4.24
N ALA A 307 -16.08 -21.55 4.37
CA ALA A 307 -16.46 -22.62 3.47
C ALA A 307 -16.66 -22.10 2.05
N ASP A 308 -16.43 -22.97 1.07
CA ASP A 308 -16.57 -22.64 -0.34
C ASP A 308 -17.99 -22.99 -0.88
N ASP A 309 -18.81 -23.68 -0.08
CA ASP A 309 -20.17 -24.13 -0.43
C ASP A 309 -21.30 -23.20 0.07
N THR A 310 -22.57 -23.57 -0.18
CA THR A 310 -23.75 -22.77 0.16
C THR A 310 -24.02 -22.62 1.66
N SER A 311 -23.33 -23.34 2.55
CA SER A 311 -23.50 -23.18 4.00
C SER A 311 -23.22 -21.75 4.48
N VAL A 312 -22.33 -21.03 3.79
CA VAL A 312 -22.04 -19.61 4.06
C VAL A 312 -23.23 -18.68 3.82
N LEU A 313 -24.24 -19.12 3.07
CA LEU A 313 -25.46 -18.36 2.81
C LEU A 313 -26.52 -18.54 3.91
N LEU A 314 -26.36 -19.53 4.80
CA LEU A 314 -27.33 -19.82 5.87
C LEU A 314 -27.19 -18.84 7.05
N LYS A 315 -26.01 -18.26 7.25
CA LYS A 315 -25.71 -17.28 8.31
C LYS A 315 -24.68 -16.25 7.82
N PRO A 316 -24.99 -15.46 6.78
CA PRO A 316 -24.02 -14.60 6.11
C PRO A 316 -23.43 -13.54 7.06
N THR A 317 -24.20 -13.00 8.01
CA THR A 317 -23.72 -11.97 8.93
C THR A 317 -22.67 -12.47 9.93
N SER A 318 -22.57 -13.79 10.13
CA SER A 318 -21.58 -14.40 11.03
C SER A 318 -20.24 -14.68 10.34
N ILE A 319 -20.16 -14.50 9.03
CA ILE A 319 -18.92 -14.68 8.28
C ILE A 319 -18.00 -13.49 8.53
N ALA A 320 -16.78 -13.79 8.96
CA ALA A 320 -15.77 -12.79 9.30
C ALA A 320 -15.39 -11.97 8.06
N ILE A 321 -15.54 -10.65 8.14
CA ILE A 321 -14.99 -9.70 7.16
C ILE A 321 -14.16 -8.70 7.96
N GLY A 322 -12.95 -8.42 7.47
CA GLY A 322 -12.15 -7.29 7.89
C GLY A 322 -12.23 -6.16 6.87
N ASN A 323 -11.85 -4.95 7.28
CA ASN A 323 -11.74 -3.80 6.40
C ASN A 323 -10.39 -3.08 6.52
N ASN A 324 -10.07 -2.24 5.54
CA ASN A 324 -8.99 -1.24 5.58
C ASN A 324 -7.61 -1.82 5.96
N PHE A 325 -7.23 -2.96 5.39
CA PHE A 325 -5.83 -3.41 5.44
C PHE A 325 -4.98 -2.58 4.48
N LEU A 326 -5.40 -2.52 3.21
CA LEU A 326 -4.85 -1.62 2.21
C LEU A 326 -5.85 -0.48 1.94
N SER A 327 -5.39 0.75 2.12
CA SER A 327 -6.07 1.97 1.71
C SER A 327 -5.74 2.23 0.25
N ASN A 328 -6.61 1.81 -0.65
CA ASN A 328 -6.44 2.00 -2.09
C ASN A 328 -7.77 2.50 -2.68
N SER A 329 -7.75 3.68 -3.29
CA SER A 329 -8.95 4.32 -3.87
C SER A 329 -9.55 3.52 -5.02
N LEU A 330 -8.77 2.70 -5.73
CA LEU A 330 -9.26 1.79 -6.76
C LEU A 330 -10.08 0.62 -6.19
N MET A 331 -9.89 0.31 -4.91
CA MET A 331 -10.47 -0.87 -4.24
C MET A 331 -11.57 -0.50 -3.23
N THR A 332 -12.02 0.76 -3.24
CA THR A 332 -13.10 1.25 -2.37
C THR A 332 -14.41 0.51 -2.64
N ASN A 333 -15.05 0.04 -1.58
CA ASN A 333 -16.25 -0.79 -1.57
C ASN A 333 -16.14 -2.10 -2.36
N ILE A 334 -14.92 -2.60 -2.54
CA ILE A 334 -14.65 -3.87 -3.22
C ILE A 334 -14.29 -4.96 -2.21
N VAL A 335 -14.86 -6.15 -2.40
CA VAL A 335 -14.35 -7.41 -1.84
C VAL A 335 -13.82 -8.31 -2.96
N THR A 336 -12.75 -9.04 -2.67
CA THR A 336 -12.06 -9.90 -3.64
C THR A 336 -12.15 -11.38 -3.29
N ASP A 337 -12.23 -12.27 -4.28
CA ASP A 337 -12.13 -13.71 -4.08
C ASP A 337 -11.32 -14.42 -5.18
N THR A 338 -10.73 -15.57 -4.85
CA THR A 338 -9.73 -16.27 -5.68
C THR A 338 -10.09 -17.73 -5.90
N HIS A 339 -9.38 -18.44 -6.79
CA HIS A 339 -9.64 -19.82 -7.16
C HIS A 339 -11.12 -20.07 -7.49
N PHE A 340 -11.74 -19.10 -8.17
CA PHE A 340 -13.17 -18.86 -8.03
C PHE A 340 -14.01 -19.98 -8.64
N LEU A 341 -13.85 -20.23 -9.94
CA LEU A 341 -14.53 -21.34 -10.62
C LEU A 341 -14.10 -22.71 -10.07
N GLN A 342 -12.80 -22.87 -9.78
CA GLN A 342 -12.22 -24.15 -9.37
C GLN A 342 -12.78 -24.66 -8.04
N ARG A 343 -13.31 -23.75 -7.21
CA ARG A 343 -13.84 -24.06 -5.88
C ARG A 343 -15.31 -23.70 -5.70
N ASN A 344 -16.02 -23.39 -6.79
CA ASN A 344 -17.45 -23.02 -6.75
C ASN A 344 -17.77 -21.87 -5.78
N ARG A 345 -16.93 -20.82 -5.74
CA ARG A 345 -16.97 -19.76 -4.71
C ARG A 345 -18.02 -18.66 -4.93
N GLN A 346 -18.97 -18.86 -5.86
CA GLN A 346 -20.07 -17.92 -6.06
C GLN A 346 -20.87 -17.66 -4.76
N PRO A 347 -21.27 -18.69 -3.97
CA PRO A 347 -21.94 -18.48 -2.68
C PRO A 347 -21.10 -17.65 -1.72
N ARG A 348 -19.79 -17.93 -1.68
CA ARG A 348 -18.84 -17.29 -0.79
C ARG A 348 -18.65 -15.81 -1.10
N LEU A 349 -18.43 -15.43 -2.36
CA LEU A 349 -18.34 -14.02 -2.74
C LEU A 349 -19.65 -13.28 -2.50
N THR A 350 -20.80 -13.89 -2.82
CA THR A 350 -22.12 -13.32 -2.50
C THR A 350 -22.29 -13.08 -1.01
N THR A 351 -21.88 -14.03 -0.17
CA THR A 351 -21.88 -13.85 1.28
C THR A 351 -20.94 -12.73 1.69
N PHE A 352 -19.71 -12.63 1.17
CA PHE A 352 -18.80 -11.56 1.55
C PHE A 352 -19.35 -10.16 1.24
N LEU A 353 -20.06 -10.00 0.11
CA LEU A 353 -20.79 -8.77 -0.19
C LEU A 353 -21.85 -8.49 0.89
N ALA A 354 -22.69 -9.47 1.21
CA ALA A 354 -23.75 -9.33 2.20
C ALA A 354 -23.19 -9.05 3.61
N SER A 355 -22.16 -9.77 4.05
CA SER A 355 -21.47 -9.54 5.33
C SER A 355 -20.85 -8.15 5.38
N SER A 356 -20.28 -7.64 4.29
CA SER A 356 -19.71 -6.28 4.24
C SER A 356 -20.79 -5.21 4.38
N ILE A 357 -21.92 -5.38 3.68
CA ILE A 357 -23.11 -4.51 3.81
C ILE A 357 -23.60 -4.48 5.26
N TYR A 358 -23.75 -5.65 5.87
CA TYR A 358 -24.29 -5.75 7.23
C TYR A 358 -23.29 -5.28 8.31
N ASN A 359 -22.07 -5.82 8.32
CA ASN A 359 -21.09 -5.60 9.40
C ASN A 359 -20.49 -4.19 9.39
N TYR A 360 -20.44 -3.54 8.22
CA TYR A 360 -19.81 -2.23 8.06
C TYR A 360 -20.78 -1.14 7.57
N GLY A 361 -22.08 -1.43 7.44
CA GLY A 361 -23.08 -0.48 6.96
C GLY A 361 -22.83 -0.01 5.51
N ALA A 362 -22.10 -0.79 4.74
CA ALA A 362 -21.78 -0.43 3.36
C ALA A 362 -23.04 -0.41 2.50
N GLN A 363 -23.19 0.63 1.67
CA GLN A 363 -24.38 0.79 0.85
C GLN A 363 -24.36 -0.22 -0.30
N TRP A 364 -25.45 -0.97 -0.49
CA TRP A 364 -25.52 -2.00 -1.53
C TRP A 364 -25.26 -1.43 -2.94
N GLN A 365 -25.66 -0.18 -3.19
CA GLN A 365 -25.49 0.53 -4.47
C GLN A 365 -24.02 0.68 -4.86
N SER A 366 -23.12 0.80 -3.88
CA SER A 366 -21.68 0.99 -4.10
C SER A 366 -20.86 -0.25 -3.83
N MET A 367 -21.42 -1.28 -3.19
CA MET A 367 -20.70 -2.53 -2.95
C MET A 367 -20.46 -3.32 -4.23
N ARG A 368 -19.23 -3.80 -4.37
CA ARG A 368 -18.72 -4.48 -5.55
C ARG A 368 -17.90 -5.71 -5.19
N GLY A 369 -17.90 -6.69 -6.08
CA GLY A 369 -17.09 -7.90 -5.97
C GLY A 369 -16.17 -8.03 -7.18
N ILE A 370 -14.94 -8.49 -6.95
CA ILE A 370 -14.05 -8.95 -8.03
C ILE A 370 -13.58 -10.35 -7.69
N SER A 371 -13.84 -11.33 -8.55
CA SER A 371 -13.23 -12.66 -8.40
C SER A 371 -12.40 -13.07 -9.59
N ALA A 372 -11.42 -13.93 -9.34
CA ALA A 372 -10.53 -14.47 -10.35
C ALA A 372 -10.43 -15.99 -10.28
N ASP A 373 -10.51 -16.61 -11.45
CA ASP A 373 -10.18 -18.02 -11.64
C ASP A 373 -8.67 -18.26 -11.58
N GLU A 374 -8.28 -19.50 -11.33
CA GLU A 374 -6.87 -19.91 -11.46
C GLU A 374 -6.31 -19.62 -12.87
N GLY A 375 -5.00 -19.33 -12.96
CA GLY A 375 -4.36 -19.02 -14.24
C GLY A 375 -4.87 -17.74 -14.90
N THR A 376 -5.49 -16.84 -14.12
CA THR A 376 -6.15 -15.63 -14.62
C THR A 376 -5.82 -14.43 -13.73
N ALA A 377 -5.65 -13.27 -14.36
CA ALA A 377 -5.29 -12.03 -13.70
C ALA A 377 -6.04 -10.84 -14.28
N VAL A 378 -6.33 -9.85 -13.45
CA VAL A 378 -6.67 -8.50 -13.90
C VAL A 378 -5.61 -7.50 -13.43
N THR A 379 -5.13 -6.68 -14.35
CA THR A 379 -4.28 -5.52 -14.05
C THR A 379 -5.12 -4.26 -14.14
N ILE A 380 -5.01 -3.37 -13.17
CA ILE A 380 -5.83 -2.16 -13.04
C ILE A 380 -4.90 -0.95 -12.96
N GLU A 381 -5.08 -0.04 -13.91
CA GLU A 381 -4.38 1.23 -14.01
C GLU A 381 -4.86 2.22 -12.95
N ALA A 382 -4.07 3.26 -12.67
CA ALA A 382 -4.41 4.31 -11.70
C ALA A 382 -5.74 5.04 -12.02
N ASN A 383 -6.18 5.04 -13.28
CA ASN A 383 -7.45 5.61 -13.72
C ASN A 383 -8.62 4.59 -13.73
N GLY A 384 -8.41 3.39 -13.18
CA GLY A 384 -9.40 2.32 -13.12
C GLY A 384 -9.53 1.49 -14.40
N ALA A 385 -8.81 1.81 -15.49
CA ALA A 385 -8.80 0.98 -16.69
C ALA A 385 -8.14 -0.38 -16.40
N ALA A 386 -8.81 -1.46 -16.79
CA ALA A 386 -8.42 -2.81 -16.45
C ALA A 386 -8.33 -3.70 -17.69
N LYS A 387 -7.36 -4.62 -17.68
CA LYS A 387 -7.16 -5.64 -18.71
C LYS A 387 -7.12 -7.02 -18.08
N VAL A 388 -7.75 -8.00 -18.74
CA VAL A 388 -7.87 -9.36 -18.21
C VAL A 388 -6.99 -10.33 -19.00
N PHE A 389 -6.05 -10.95 -18.29
CA PHE A 389 -5.07 -11.88 -18.83
C PHE A 389 -5.30 -13.30 -18.33
N GLY A 390 -4.84 -14.29 -19.09
CA GLY A 390 -4.87 -15.70 -18.68
C GLY A 390 -5.92 -16.53 -19.41
N VAL A 391 -6.31 -17.65 -18.80
CA VAL A 391 -7.12 -18.68 -19.47
C VAL A 391 -8.55 -18.83 -18.93
N GLY A 392 -8.83 -18.35 -17.72
CA GLY A 392 -10.13 -18.39 -17.08
C GLY A 392 -10.84 -17.02 -17.13
N TYR A 393 -11.62 -16.73 -16.10
CA TYR A 393 -12.44 -15.52 -16.04
C TYR A 393 -12.14 -14.63 -14.83
N ILE A 394 -12.41 -13.34 -15.02
CA ILE A 394 -12.61 -12.37 -13.95
C ILE A 394 -14.09 -12.01 -13.89
N ASN A 395 -14.68 -12.01 -12.70
CA ASN A 395 -16.07 -11.61 -12.52
C ASN A 395 -16.12 -10.25 -11.81
N PHE A 396 -16.78 -9.27 -12.43
CA PHE A 396 -17.07 -7.98 -11.82
C PHE A 396 -18.53 -7.93 -11.39
N VAL A 397 -18.76 -7.92 -10.08
CA VAL A 397 -20.08 -8.09 -9.47
C VAL A 397 -20.59 -6.77 -8.90
N SER A 398 -21.85 -6.44 -9.16
CA SER A 398 -22.56 -5.30 -8.57
C SER A 398 -23.97 -5.69 -8.17
N ALA A 399 -24.44 -5.22 -7.01
CA ALA A 399 -25.83 -5.38 -6.62
C ALA A 399 -26.77 -4.51 -7.46
N THR A 400 -27.96 -5.03 -7.76
CA THR A 400 -29.04 -4.32 -8.48
C THR A 400 -30.17 -3.87 -7.56
N GLY A 401 -30.19 -4.38 -6.32
CA GLY A 401 -31.13 -4.01 -5.27
C GLY A 401 -30.62 -4.44 -3.89
N ALA A 402 -31.29 -4.00 -2.83
CA ALA A 402 -31.01 -4.44 -1.47
C ALA A 402 -31.44 -5.91 -1.26
N ALA A 403 -30.77 -6.62 -0.36
CA ALA A 403 -31.20 -7.94 0.08
C ALA A 403 -32.51 -7.83 0.89
N GLU A 404 -33.48 -8.70 0.58
CA GLU A 404 -34.77 -8.76 1.26
C GLU A 404 -34.65 -9.36 2.67
N THR A 405 -33.67 -10.23 2.89
CA THR A 405 -33.38 -10.79 4.22
C THR A 405 -31.87 -10.90 4.43
N LEU A 406 -31.34 -10.01 5.27
CA LEU A 406 -29.95 -9.99 5.73
C LEU A 406 -29.93 -9.63 7.21
N ALA A 407 -29.99 -10.66 8.06
CA ALA A 407 -30.11 -10.52 9.51
C ALA A 407 -29.37 -11.64 10.25
N PRO A 408 -29.04 -11.46 11.54
CA PRO A 408 -28.38 -12.49 12.35
C PRO A 408 -29.09 -13.84 12.33
N ASN A 409 -28.31 -14.92 12.30
CA ASN A 409 -28.77 -16.31 12.39
C ASN A 409 -29.86 -16.70 11.37
N THR A 410 -29.97 -15.98 10.26
CA THR A 410 -30.99 -16.18 9.24
C THR A 410 -30.34 -16.43 7.88
N ALA A 411 -30.93 -17.32 7.08
CA ALA A 411 -30.47 -17.56 5.72
C ALA A 411 -30.68 -16.31 4.85
N LEU A 412 -29.73 -16.07 3.94
CA LEU A 412 -29.77 -14.94 3.02
C LEU A 412 -30.96 -15.09 2.05
N THR A 413 -31.74 -14.03 1.91
CA THR A 413 -32.59 -13.83 0.73
C THR A 413 -32.16 -12.54 0.06
N TRP A 414 -31.62 -12.67 -1.15
CA TRP A 414 -31.24 -11.58 -2.03
C TRP A 414 -31.69 -11.96 -3.43
N PHE A 415 -32.97 -11.71 -3.70
CA PHE A 415 -33.69 -12.21 -4.86
C PHE A 415 -33.75 -11.16 -5.97
N VAL A 416 -34.32 -9.98 -5.68
CA VAL A 416 -34.49 -8.84 -6.60
C VAL A 416 -34.97 -9.30 -7.98
N GLY A 417 -36.10 -10.01 -8.01
CA GLY A 417 -36.67 -10.53 -9.26
C GLY A 417 -35.74 -11.51 -10.00
N SER A 418 -34.96 -12.32 -9.27
CA SER A 418 -33.91 -13.21 -9.80
C SER A 418 -32.70 -12.49 -10.43
N GLN A 419 -32.47 -11.22 -10.08
CA GLN A 419 -31.40 -10.39 -10.66
C GLN A 419 -30.56 -9.64 -9.62
N ALA A 420 -30.57 -10.07 -8.36
CA ALA A 420 -29.91 -9.40 -7.23
C ALA A 420 -28.47 -8.95 -7.48
N LEU A 421 -27.65 -9.81 -8.08
CA LEU A 421 -26.26 -9.51 -8.39
C LEU A 421 -26.06 -9.59 -9.89
N ARG A 422 -25.76 -8.45 -10.51
CA ARG A 422 -25.29 -8.39 -11.89
C ARG A 422 -23.80 -8.72 -11.94
N VAL A 423 -23.43 -9.67 -12.78
CA VAL A 423 -22.07 -10.17 -12.92
C VAL A 423 -21.61 -9.97 -14.36
N TYR A 424 -20.62 -9.10 -14.56
CA TYR A 424 -19.95 -8.98 -15.84
C TYR A 424 -18.73 -9.90 -15.82
N GLN A 425 -18.83 -11.05 -16.50
CA GLN A 425 -17.79 -12.07 -16.56
C GLN A 425 -16.92 -11.84 -17.80
N VAL A 426 -15.62 -11.61 -17.58
CA VAL A 426 -14.66 -11.25 -18.62
C VAL A 426 -13.62 -12.35 -18.75
N GLN A 427 -13.47 -12.90 -19.96
CA GLN A 427 -12.47 -13.95 -20.23
C GLN A 427 -11.07 -13.36 -20.30
N GLY A 428 -10.10 -14.03 -19.70
CA GLY A 428 -8.69 -13.76 -19.91
C GLY A 428 -8.23 -14.06 -21.32
N THR A 429 -7.24 -13.29 -21.77
CA THR A 429 -6.57 -13.51 -23.06
C THR A 429 -5.06 -13.33 -22.89
N ALA A 430 -4.25 -13.87 -23.80
CA ALA A 430 -2.79 -13.73 -23.71
C ALA A 430 -2.33 -12.26 -23.74
N THR A 431 -3.07 -11.39 -24.44
CA THR A 431 -2.69 -9.98 -24.67
C THR A 431 -3.57 -8.97 -23.95
N GLY A 432 -4.54 -9.43 -23.14
CA GLY A 432 -5.43 -8.55 -22.39
C GLY A 432 -6.37 -7.72 -23.26
N THR A 433 -6.89 -8.30 -24.35
CA THR A 433 -7.80 -7.62 -25.29
C THR A 433 -9.16 -7.32 -24.68
N ASN A 434 -9.59 -8.14 -23.72
CA ASN A 434 -10.82 -7.93 -22.97
C ASN A 434 -10.56 -7.00 -21.78
N THR A 435 -11.46 -6.05 -21.57
CA THR A 435 -11.22 -4.90 -20.70
C THR A 435 -12.39 -4.62 -19.78
N PHE A 436 -12.10 -3.88 -18.71
CA PHE A 436 -13.09 -3.32 -17.80
C PHE A 436 -12.62 -1.94 -17.33
N ASN A 437 -13.50 -1.13 -16.77
CA ASN A 437 -13.14 0.12 -16.10
C ASN A 437 -13.86 0.20 -14.76
N LEU A 438 -13.10 0.28 -13.67
CA LEU A 438 -13.64 0.30 -12.31
C LEU A 438 -14.39 1.60 -11.99
N GLY A 439 -14.04 2.72 -12.62
CA GLY A 439 -14.70 4.01 -12.42
C GLY A 439 -16.10 4.06 -13.03
N THR A 440 -16.31 3.45 -14.20
CA THR A 440 -17.63 3.35 -14.87
C THR A 440 -18.36 2.04 -14.57
N TRP A 441 -17.67 1.07 -13.96
CA TRP A 441 -18.14 -0.29 -13.72
C TRP A 441 -18.70 -0.99 -14.99
N SER A 442 -17.99 -0.82 -16.10
CA SER A 442 -18.34 -1.36 -17.41
C SER A 442 -17.12 -1.90 -18.16
N GLY A 443 -17.33 -2.75 -19.16
CA GLY A 443 -16.23 -3.37 -19.90
C GLY A 443 -16.60 -3.86 -21.29
N SER A 444 -15.66 -4.53 -21.93
CA SER A 444 -15.76 -5.09 -23.27
C SER A 444 -15.18 -6.51 -23.31
N GLY A 445 -15.73 -7.36 -24.17
CA GLY A 445 -15.28 -8.75 -24.34
C GLY A 445 -15.75 -9.71 -23.23
N GLY A 446 -16.72 -9.29 -22.41
CA GLY A 446 -17.35 -10.12 -21.39
C GLY A 446 -18.85 -10.35 -21.61
N THR A 447 -19.41 -11.28 -20.85
CA THR A 447 -20.84 -11.62 -20.83
C THR A 447 -21.48 -11.21 -19.50
N THR A 448 -22.71 -10.69 -19.55
CA THR A 448 -23.47 -10.41 -18.32
C THR A 448 -24.26 -11.64 -17.90
N ARG A 449 -24.23 -11.95 -16.60
CA ARG A 449 -25.03 -12.97 -15.92
C ARG A 449 -25.65 -12.38 -14.66
N TYR A 450 -26.58 -13.11 -14.07
CA TYR A 450 -27.21 -12.72 -12.81
C TYR A 450 -27.12 -13.82 -11.78
N TRP A 451 -26.81 -13.46 -10.54
CA TRP A 451 -26.92 -14.35 -9.40
C TRP A 451 -28.00 -13.85 -8.46
N TYR A 452 -28.67 -14.78 -7.81
CA TYR A 452 -29.58 -14.47 -6.73
C TYR A 452 -29.57 -15.60 -5.69
N VAL A 453 -30.04 -15.28 -4.49
CA VAL A 453 -30.15 -16.21 -3.38
C VAL A 453 -31.56 -16.15 -2.84
N ASN A 454 -32.22 -17.31 -2.71
CA ASN A 454 -33.53 -17.42 -2.09
C ASN A 454 -33.43 -18.38 -0.91
N ASN A 455 -33.60 -17.86 0.31
CA ASN A 455 -33.54 -18.63 1.55
C ASN A 455 -32.30 -19.54 1.65
N GLY A 456 -31.12 -18.95 1.43
CA GLY A 456 -29.82 -19.66 1.49
C GLY A 456 -29.47 -20.51 0.27
N THR A 457 -30.36 -20.62 -0.73
CA THR A 457 -30.11 -21.36 -1.98
C THR A 457 -29.71 -20.39 -3.09
N MET A 458 -28.54 -20.59 -3.67
CA MET A 458 -28.03 -19.76 -4.77
C MET A 458 -28.49 -20.28 -6.14
N THR A 459 -28.73 -19.37 -7.07
CA THR A 459 -28.96 -19.68 -8.48
C THR A 459 -28.19 -18.71 -9.37
N ILE A 460 -27.69 -19.21 -10.50
CA ILE A 460 -26.90 -18.50 -11.50
C ILE A 460 -27.67 -18.55 -12.82
N ASN A 461 -28.04 -17.39 -13.35
CA ASN A 461 -28.80 -17.19 -14.58
C ASN A 461 -27.97 -16.50 -15.67
#